data_AF-A0A7W1BB33-F1
#
_entry.id   AF-A0A7W1BB33-F1
#
_cell.length_a   1.000
_cell.length_b   1.000
_cell.length_c   1.000
_cell.angle_alpha   90.00
_cell.angle_beta   90.00
_cell.angle_gamma   90.00
#
_symmetry.space_group_name_H-M   'P 1'
#
loop_
_entity.id
_entity.type
_entity.pdbx_description
1 polymer ?
#
loop_
_entity_poly.entity_id
_entity_poly.type
_entity_poly.pdbx_seq_one_letter_code
_entity_poly.pdbx_strand_id
1 'polypeptide(L)'
;LVPYPYASDDHQTRNAGIFVRANAAVLVKEPDLSDDLLGKKINELLSDPTTVRAMAERAGALAPKNAANLVAETMERYCQPNDAVAA
;
A
#
# COMPACT_ATOMS: atom_id res chain seq x y z
N LEU A 1 -7.33 -3.96 -6.20
CA LEU A 1 -6.93 -4.71 -4.99
C LEU A 1 -8.16 -5.42 -4.47
N VAL A 2 -8.03 -6.71 -4.16
CA VAL A 2 -9.06 -7.54 -3.54
C VAL A 2 -8.50 -8.03 -2.21
N PRO A 3 -8.79 -7.35 -1.09
CA PRO A 3 -8.30 -7.76 0.22
C PRO A 3 -8.92 -9.08 0.65
N TYR A 4 -8.10 -9.96 1.19
CA TYR A 4 -8.56 -11.19 1.83
C TYR A 4 -9.35 -10.85 3.11
N PRO A 5 -10.63 -11.25 3.23
CA PRO A 5 -11.52 -10.79 4.29
C PRO A 5 -11.20 -11.38 5.67
N TYR A 6 -10.44 -12.47 5.72
CA TYR A 6 -10.07 -13.14 6.98
C TYR A 6 -8.64 -12.78 7.44
N ALA A 7 -8.02 -11.77 6.84
CA ALA A 7 -6.75 -11.26 7.33
C ALA A 7 -6.93 -10.66 8.73
N SER A 8 -6.01 -10.98 9.65
CA SER A 8 -6.04 -10.45 11.02
C SER A 8 -6.23 -8.93 11.01
N ASP A 9 -7.10 -8.44 11.90
CA ASP A 9 -7.36 -7.03 12.15
C ASP A 9 -7.74 -6.19 10.90
N ASP A 10 -8.26 -6.78 9.82
CA ASP A 10 -8.62 -6.06 8.58
C ASP A 10 -7.43 -5.32 7.94
N HIS A 11 -6.23 -5.88 8.11
CA HIS A 11 -4.97 -5.27 7.67
C HIS A 11 -4.91 -5.07 6.15
N GLN A 12 -5.43 -6.02 5.37
CA GLN A 12 -5.38 -5.92 3.91
C GLN A 12 -6.27 -4.79 3.37
N THR A 13 -7.44 -4.54 3.96
CA THR A 13 -8.30 -3.42 3.57
C THR A 13 -7.65 -2.09 3.89
N ARG A 14 -6.99 -1.96 5.06
CA ARG A 14 -6.23 -0.75 5.41
C ARG A 14 -5.10 -0.49 4.42
N ASN A 15 -4.33 -1.53 4.09
CA ASN A 15 -3.25 -1.42 3.12
C ASN A 15 -3.79 -0.99 1.76
N ALA A 16 -4.88 -1.61 1.29
CA ALA A 16 -5.50 -1.24 0.03
C ALA A 16 -6.03 0.21 0.03
N GLY A 17 -6.56 0.67 1.17
CA GLY A 17 -7.02 2.04 1.36
C GLY A 17 -5.92 3.09 1.16
N ILE A 18 -4.65 2.77 1.42
CA ILE A 18 -3.52 3.68 1.14
C ILE A 18 -3.45 3.98 -0.36
N PHE A 19 -3.54 2.95 -1.21
CA PHE A 19 -3.49 3.10 -2.67
C PHE A 19 -4.75 3.75 -3.23
N VAL A 20 -5.93 3.41 -2.71
CA VAL A 20 -7.20 4.00 -3.15
C VAL A 20 -7.23 5.51 -2.90
N ARG A 21 -6.84 5.95 -1.69
CA ARG A 21 -6.79 7.38 -1.35
C ARG A 21 -5.83 8.16 -2.24
N ALA A 22 -4.78 7.51 -2.72
CA ALA A 22 -3.83 8.10 -3.66
C ALA A 22 -4.28 8.02 -5.14
N ASN A 23 -5.48 7.52 -5.44
CA ASN A 23 -5.94 7.22 -6.80
C ASN A 23 -4.98 6.29 -7.58
N ALA A 24 -4.34 5.37 -6.86
CA ALA A 24 -3.38 4.41 -7.37
C ALA A 24 -3.97 2.99 -7.52
N ALA A 25 -5.13 2.73 -6.94
CA ALA A 25 -5.82 1.45 -7.03
C ALA A 25 -7.33 1.60 -6.93
N VAL A 26 -8.05 0.64 -7.50
CA VAL A 26 -9.47 0.39 -7.20
C VAL A 26 -9.56 -0.73 -6.16
N LEU A 27 -10.47 -0.58 -5.20
CA LEU A 27 -10.76 -1.59 -4.18
C LEU A 27 -12.05 -2.31 -4.53
N VAL A 28 -12.00 -3.65 -4.53
CA VAL A 28 -13.18 -4.51 -4.61
C VAL A 28 -13.08 -5.46 -3.43
N LYS A 29 -14.06 -5.48 -2.53
CA LYS A 29 -14.04 -6.43 -1.41
C LYS A 29 -14.36 -7.81 -1.94
N GLU A 30 -13.71 -8.85 -1.41
CA GLU A 30 -13.92 -10.23 -1.85
C GLU A 30 -15.39 -10.68 -1.82
N PRO A 31 -16.22 -10.34 -0.81
CA PRO A 31 -17.64 -10.69 -0.82
C PRO A 31 -18.46 -10.02 -1.93
N ASP A 32 -17.99 -8.90 -2.46
CA ASP A 32 -18.64 -8.17 -3.55
C ASP A 32 -18.09 -8.60 -4.92
N LEU A 33 -17.10 -9.50 -4.96
CA LEU A 33 -16.45 -9.94 -6.18
C LEU A 33 -17.32 -10.95 -6.92
N SER A 34 -17.45 -10.72 -8.23
CA SER A 34 -18.01 -11.68 -9.18
C SER A 34 -17.18 -11.70 -10.45
N ASP A 35 -17.32 -12.76 -11.25
CA ASP A 35 -16.62 -12.90 -12.53
C ASP A 35 -16.92 -11.72 -13.47
N ASP A 36 -18.20 -11.31 -13.53
CA ASP A 36 -18.65 -10.16 -14.33
C ASP A 36 -18.02 -8.85 -13.85
N LEU A 37 -18.01 -8.61 -12.54
CA LEU A 37 -17.43 -7.39 -11.97
C LEU A 37 -15.93 -7.34 -12.22
N LEU A 38 -15.24 -8.46 -12.01
CA LEU A 38 -13.80 -8.57 -12.23
C LEU A 38 -13.46 -8.33 -13.71
N GLY A 39 -14.14 -9.02 -14.61
CA GLY A 39 -13.96 -8.85 -16.05
C GLY A 39 -14.21 -7.42 -16.51
N LYS A 40 -15.30 -6.80 -16.02
CA LYS A 40 -15.59 -5.38 -16.29
C LYS A 40 -14.45 -4.47 -15.83
N LYS A 41 -13.96 -4.63 -14.60
CA LYS A 41 -12.89 -3.79 -14.04
C LYS A 41 -11.57 -3.95 -14.81
N ILE A 42 -11.22 -5.17 -15.20
CA ILE A 42 -10.04 -5.44 -16.03
C ILE A 42 -10.19 -4.75 -17.39
N ASN A 43 -11.34 -4.92 -18.06
CA ASN A 43 -11.59 -4.30 -19.36
C ASN A 43 -11.58 -2.77 -19.31
N GLU A 44 -12.14 -2.16 -18.25
CA GLU A 44 -12.08 -0.71 -18.02
C GLU A 44 -10.64 -0.22 -17.95
N LEU A 45 -9.75 -0.93 -17.22
CA LEU A 45 -8.34 -0.56 -17.10
C LEU A 45 -7.56 -0.79 -18.40
N LEU A 46 -7.78 -1.92 -19.08
CA LEU A 46 -7.09 -2.22 -20.35
C LEU A 46 -7.48 -1.26 -21.47
N SER A 47 -8.71 -0.73 -21.42
CA SER A 47 -9.23 0.21 -22.42
C SER A 47 -8.76 1.65 -22.20
N ASP A 48 -8.15 1.97 -21.05
CA ASP A 48 -7.59 3.28 -20.74
C ASP A 48 -6.13 3.19 -20.22
N PRO A 49 -5.15 3.08 -21.14
CA PRO A 49 -3.74 3.05 -20.78
C PRO A 49 -3.25 4.31 -20.07
N THR A 50 -3.93 5.45 -20.26
CA THR A 50 -3.57 6.71 -19.61
C THR A 50 -3.88 6.64 -18.11
N THR A 51 -5.07 6.14 -17.76
CA THR A 51 -5.43 5.89 -16.36
C THR A 51 -4.48 4.89 -15.71
N VAL A 52 -4.13 3.79 -16.38
CA VAL A 52 -3.19 2.80 -15.83
C VAL A 52 -1.81 3.41 -15.59
N ARG A 53 -1.29 4.23 -16.51
CA ARG A 53 -0.01 4.94 -16.32
C ARG A 53 -0.05 5.87 -15.12
N ALA A 54 -1.11 6.68 -15.00
CA ALA A 54 -1.28 7.58 -13.86
C ALA A 54 -1.39 6.82 -12.52
N MET A 55 -2.10 5.69 -12.50
CA MET A 55 -2.17 4.81 -11.32
C MET A 55 -0.80 4.25 -10.96
N ALA A 56 0.00 3.83 -11.94
CA ALA A 56 1.35 3.33 -11.73
C ALA A 56 2.29 4.39 -11.15
N GLU A 57 2.25 5.62 -11.68
CA GLU A 57 3.03 6.75 -11.16
C GLU A 57 2.67 7.08 -9.70
N ARG A 58 1.36 7.13 -9.41
CA ARG A 58 0.86 7.37 -8.04
C ARG A 58 1.22 6.25 -7.08
N ALA A 59 1.13 5.00 -7.52
CA ALA A 59 1.57 3.84 -6.74
C ALA A 59 3.08 3.92 -6.44
N GLY A 60 3.89 4.28 -7.43
CA GLY A 60 5.33 4.48 -7.28
C GLY A 60 5.67 5.59 -6.30
N ALA A 61 4.90 6.68 -6.28
CA ALA A 61 5.09 7.79 -5.35
C ALA A 61 4.81 7.43 -3.88
N LEU A 62 4.04 6.36 -3.62
CA LEU A 62 3.79 5.87 -2.27
C LEU A 62 4.96 5.06 -1.68
N ALA A 63 5.86 4.57 -2.53
CA ALA A 63 6.98 3.75 -2.08
C ALA A 63 8.03 4.60 -1.32
N PRO A 64 8.34 4.29 -0.05
CA PRO A 64 9.38 4.99 0.68
C PRO A 64 10.76 4.69 0.06
N LYS A 65 11.42 5.72 -0.49
CA LYS A 65 12.71 5.59 -1.19
C LYS A 65 13.89 5.16 -0.30
N ASN A 66 13.79 5.37 1.02
CA ASN A 66 14.89 5.16 1.98
C ASN A 66 14.46 4.31 3.19
N ALA A 67 13.47 3.43 3.03
CA ALA A 67 12.88 2.70 4.15
C ALA A 67 13.90 1.90 4.98
N ALA A 68 14.82 1.19 4.31
CA ALA A 68 15.82 0.37 4.99
C ALA A 68 16.73 1.20 5.91
N ASN A 69 17.24 2.33 5.41
CA ASN A 69 18.09 3.22 6.20
C ASN A 69 17.30 3.88 7.33
N LEU A 70 16.06 4.31 7.10
CA LEU A 70 15.21 4.87 8.15
C LEU A 70 14.98 3.88 9.30
N VAL A 71 14.81 2.59 8.98
CA VAL A 71 14.72 1.54 10.00
C VAL A 71 16.03 1.40 10.75
N ALA A 72 17.17 1.30 10.04
CA ALA A 72 18.49 1.17 10.66
C ALA A 72 18.81 2.37 11.58
N GLU A 73 18.65 3.59 11.11
CA GLU A 73 18.86 4.83 11.88
C GLU A 73 17.96 4.87 13.13
N THR A 74 16.70 4.44 12.99
CA THR A 74 15.77 4.37 14.12
C THR A 74 16.26 3.36 15.16
N MET A 75 16.69 2.17 14.73
CA MET A 75 17.22 1.15 15.64
C MET A 75 18.48 1.63 16.34
N GLU A 76 19.44 2.21 15.61
CA GLU A 76 20.68 2.75 16.16
C GLU A 76 20.39 3.82 17.23
N ARG A 77 19.47 4.74 16.96
CA ARG A 77 19.06 5.78 17.92
C ARG A 77 18.60 5.22 19.26
N TYR A 78 17.87 4.11 19.28
CA TYR A 78 17.33 3.51 20.51
C TYR A 78 18.26 2.46 21.13
N CYS A 79 19.28 2.02 20.42
CA CYS A 79 20.29 1.08 20.92
C CYS A 79 21.57 1.77 21.43
N GLN A 80 21.74 3.07 21.20
CA GLN A 80 22.86 3.82 21.77
C GLN A 80 22.69 3.89 23.30
N PRO A 81 23.73 3.53 24.08
CA PRO A 81 23.69 3.69 25.53
C PRO A 81 23.44 5.16 25.85
N ASN A 82 22.54 5.41 26.80
CA ASN A 82 22.26 6.75 27.27
C ASN A 82 23.54 7.27 27.94
N ASP A 83 24.29 8.17 27.29
CA ASP A 83 25.48 8.85 27.85
C ASP A 83 25.07 9.86 28.94
N ALA A 84 24.24 9.42 29.89
CA ALA A 84 23.69 10.19 30.99
C ALA A 84 23.79 9.40 32.31
N VAL A 85 24.90 8.71 32.55
CA VAL A 85 25.35 8.34 33.91
C VAL A 85 26.89 8.37 33.94
N ALA A 86 27.46 9.56 33.82
CA ALA A 86 28.83 9.83 34.25
C ALA A 86 28.91 11.28 34.74
N ALA A 87 28.38 11.50 35.95
CA ALA A 87 28.66 12.66 36.79
C ALA A 87 29.43 12.16 38.02
#